data_AF-A0A1N2UK16-F1
#
_entry.id   AF-A0A1N2UK16-F1
#
_cell.length_a   1.000
_cell.length_b   1.000
_cell.length_c   1.000
_cell.angle_alpha   90.00
_cell.angle_beta   90.00
_cell.angle_gamma   90.00
#
_symmetry.space_group_name_H-M   'P 1'
#
loop_
_entity.id
_entity.type
_entity.pdbx_description
1 polymer ?
#
loop_
_entity_poly.entity_id
_entity_poly.type
_entity_poly.pdbx_seq_one_letter_code
_entity_poly.pdbx_strand_id
1 'polypeptide(L)'
;MTHAQSGAEQRSAVLELCRVSIQAERTQVDLALPTSVPLALLVGSIVDIINQHVGVPELTSPEDAVETHWRLSRPGQPPLQMSSTLGELEVRDGDLLILTRSDVAAPDPLFDDVFLAVSTFRTVSAHPWSRNAARILGASVCGLSALLGATALLRAGATNPGLLLPIIAVAIALVAMTAAVFANRVYDDSLASVMLSHCAVGFSAVAGALFVPGKYGAPHAMLALMVAMVVSILAMRATGTGTTSLVAVASASFLGFAAALGYVLFEPPIYSLGAVLGSVGICAVALSPRVAMVLARLPLPPVPTQGAPSRPEHSTAPIEAIEGLDGLDTEGDDVEDATALPPLPDLREKALRAHAVLTGLVCGTSAVTAVGAMLAALTFSGAGGHHPTGAHRLSGVVLAGLIALAMMLRARSHADLAQTVAINLGGIAIPAAAFAFVAVAYPTAAVFTTVLAAIAAGSAIALGFLVSARKYSPVARRTVEIIEYIALSLIVPIAVWVCGVYSAVRGLNLP
;
A
#
# COMPACT_ATOMS: atom_id res chain seq x y z
N MET A 1 -24.39 39.65 -71.26
CA MET A 1 -23.22 40.46 -71.64
C MET A 1 -22.90 41.40 -70.48
N THR A 2 -21.75 41.15 -69.85
CA THR A 2 -20.79 42.11 -69.28
C THR A 2 -21.15 43.05 -68.10
N HIS A 3 -20.35 42.84 -67.04
CA HIS A 3 -19.85 43.74 -65.97
C HIS A 3 -20.87 44.28 -64.93
N ALA A 4 -20.84 43.90 -63.63
CA ALA A 4 -19.79 43.71 -62.61
C ALA A 4 -19.24 45.01 -61.99
N GLN A 5 -19.14 44.96 -60.65
CA GLN A 5 -18.50 45.85 -59.66
C GLN A 5 -19.46 46.82 -58.93
N SER A 6 -19.41 46.98 -57.61
CA SER A 6 -18.61 46.36 -56.56
C SER A 6 -19.17 46.89 -55.23
N GLY A 7 -20.12 46.16 -54.63
CA GLY A 7 -20.54 46.42 -53.25
C GLY A 7 -19.56 45.72 -52.32
N ALA A 8 -18.69 46.47 -51.66
CA ALA A 8 -17.83 45.97 -50.60
C ALA A 8 -18.72 45.50 -49.44
N GLU A 9 -18.94 44.19 -49.34
CA GLU A 9 -19.46 43.55 -48.13
C GLU A 9 -18.40 43.68 -47.03
N GLN A 10 -18.67 44.57 -46.07
CA GLN A 10 -18.04 44.55 -44.76
C GLN A 10 -18.41 43.22 -44.06
N ARG A 11 -17.64 42.15 -44.30
CA ARG A 11 -17.69 40.94 -43.47
C ARG A 11 -17.09 41.30 -42.11
N SER A 12 -17.95 41.53 -41.13
CA SER A 12 -17.58 41.48 -39.72
C SER A 12 -16.93 40.12 -39.46
N ALA A 13 -15.62 40.08 -39.24
CA ALA A 13 -14.92 38.86 -38.84
C ALA A 13 -15.41 38.49 -37.44
N VAL A 14 -16.31 37.49 -37.36
CA VAL A 14 -16.71 36.89 -36.09
C VAL A 14 -15.45 36.25 -35.52
N LEU A 15 -14.94 36.79 -34.41
CA LEU A 15 -13.83 36.17 -33.69
C LEU A 15 -14.33 34.81 -33.17
N GLU A 16 -13.71 33.73 -33.64
CA GLU A 16 -13.93 32.40 -33.05
C GLU A 16 -13.38 32.43 -31.62
N LEU A 17 -14.23 32.11 -30.66
CA LEU A 17 -13.91 32.09 -29.23
C LEU A 17 -13.70 30.64 -28.79
N CYS A 18 -12.72 30.43 -27.92
CA CYS A 18 -12.44 29.16 -27.25
C CYS A 18 -12.59 29.35 -25.74
N ARG A 19 -13.42 28.52 -25.11
CA ARG A 19 -13.64 28.52 -23.66
C ARG A 19 -12.60 27.65 -22.98
N VAL A 20 -11.66 28.27 -22.29
CA VAL A 20 -10.60 27.60 -21.54
C VAL A 20 -10.78 27.82 -20.06
N SER A 21 -10.30 26.88 -19.25
CA SER A 21 -10.23 27.05 -17.80
C SER A 21 -8.81 27.44 -17.43
N ILE A 22 -8.64 28.56 -16.74
CA ILE A 22 -7.31 29.06 -16.34
C ILE A 22 -7.16 28.89 -14.84
N GLN A 23 -6.21 28.06 -14.44
CA GLN A 23 -5.80 27.87 -13.06
C GLN A 23 -4.68 28.83 -12.70
N ALA A 24 -4.98 29.78 -11.82
CA ALA A 24 -4.02 30.55 -11.04
C ALA A 24 -3.83 29.89 -9.65
N GLU A 25 -2.79 30.26 -8.90
CA GLU A 25 -2.30 29.57 -7.69
C GLU A 25 -3.39 28.95 -6.80
N ARG A 26 -4.43 29.72 -6.47
CA ARG A 26 -5.53 29.27 -5.61
C ARG A 26 -6.91 29.41 -6.24
N THR A 27 -6.99 29.86 -7.49
CA THR A 27 -8.24 30.26 -8.14
C THR A 27 -8.32 29.72 -9.57
N GLN A 28 -9.49 29.24 -9.95
CA GLN A 28 -9.78 28.72 -11.28
C GLN A 28 -10.86 29.57 -11.93
N VAL A 29 -10.59 30.11 -13.12
CA VAL A 29 -11.50 31.00 -13.83
C VAL A 29 -11.69 30.51 -15.26
N ASP A 30 -12.94 30.33 -15.68
CA ASP A 30 -13.28 29.97 -17.05
C ASP A 30 -13.41 31.24 -17.90
N LEU A 31 -12.60 31.33 -18.97
CA LEU A 31 -12.54 32.48 -19.86
C LEU A 31 -12.78 32.06 -21.30
N ALA A 32 -13.58 32.85 -22.03
CA ALA A 32 -13.73 32.72 -23.47
C ALA A 32 -12.71 33.64 -24.16
N LEU A 33 -11.69 33.05 -24.79
CA LEU A 33 -10.58 33.76 -25.42
C LEU A 33 -10.64 33.62 -26.95
N PRO A 34 -10.29 34.67 -27.71
CA PRO A 34 -10.26 34.59 -29.17
C PRO A 34 -9.14 33.65 -29.66
N THR A 35 -9.47 32.73 -30.57
CA THR A 35 -8.55 31.70 -31.06
C THR A 35 -7.48 32.22 -32.01
N SER A 36 -7.74 33.35 -32.66
CA SER A 36 -6.92 33.95 -33.72
C SER A 36 -5.98 35.05 -33.22
N VAL A 37 -5.99 35.38 -31.92
CA VAL A 37 -5.12 36.41 -31.33
C VAL A 37 -3.90 35.76 -30.67
N PRO A 38 -2.68 36.31 -30.89
CA PRO A 38 -1.48 35.81 -30.23
C PRO A 38 -1.59 35.84 -28.69
N LEU A 39 -1.11 34.78 -28.04
CA LEU A 39 -1.24 34.61 -26.60
C LEU A 39 -0.60 35.75 -25.80
N ALA A 40 0.53 36.30 -26.28
CA ALA A 40 1.24 37.44 -25.68
C ALA A 40 0.35 38.67 -25.45
N LEU A 41 -0.64 38.90 -26.33
CA LEU A 41 -1.56 40.05 -26.20
C LEU A 41 -2.71 39.77 -25.23
N LEU A 42 -3.03 38.48 -25.01
CA LEU A 42 -4.15 38.06 -24.17
C LEU A 42 -3.73 37.89 -22.70
N VAL A 43 -2.48 37.47 -22.42
CA VAL A 43 -2.03 37.14 -21.07
C VAL A 43 -2.20 38.29 -20.08
N GLY A 44 -1.88 39.53 -20.48
CA GLY A 44 -2.08 40.70 -19.60
C GLY A 44 -3.55 40.89 -19.22
N SER A 45 -4.44 40.84 -20.20
CA SER A 45 -5.89 40.96 -19.97
C SER A 45 -6.46 39.82 -19.12
N ILE A 46 -5.93 38.60 -19.30
CA ILE A 46 -6.29 37.44 -18.47
C ILE A 46 -5.91 37.66 -17.01
N VAL A 47 -4.69 38.14 -16.75
CA VAL A 47 -4.21 38.45 -15.39
C VAL A 47 -5.08 39.54 -14.75
N ASP A 48 -5.42 40.59 -15.52
CA ASP A 48 -6.28 41.68 -15.05
C ASP A 48 -7.69 41.18 -14.68
N ILE A 49 -8.29 40.34 -15.52
CA ILE A 49 -9.62 39.75 -15.26
C ILE A 49 -9.58 38.87 -14.00
N ILE A 50 -8.54 38.06 -13.83
CA ILE A 50 -8.39 37.20 -12.64
C ILE A 50 -8.24 38.07 -11.37
N ASN A 51 -7.39 39.10 -11.41
CA ASN A 51 -7.21 40.03 -10.28
C ASN A 51 -8.50 40.77 -9.91
N GLN A 52 -9.30 41.19 -10.90
CA GLN A 52 -10.58 41.84 -10.66
C GLN A 52 -11.61 40.88 -10.05
N HIS A 53 -11.61 39.61 -10.46
CA HIS A 53 -12.56 38.61 -9.97
C HIS A 53 -12.26 38.15 -8.53
N VAL A 54 -10.99 38.16 -8.11
CA VAL A 54 -10.56 37.70 -6.78
C VAL A 54 -10.70 38.77 -5.69
N GLY A 55 -10.89 40.06 -6.06
CA GLY A 55 -11.18 41.16 -5.13
C GLY A 55 -10.02 41.57 -4.20
N VAL A 56 -8.92 40.80 -4.21
CA VAL A 56 -7.62 41.09 -3.61
C VAL A 56 -6.59 40.81 -4.71
N PRO A 57 -5.60 41.68 -4.97
CA PRO A 57 -4.60 41.43 -6.00
C PRO A 57 -3.67 40.28 -5.56
N GLU A 58 -4.10 39.05 -5.85
CA GLU A 58 -3.40 37.81 -5.50
C GLU A 58 -2.19 37.58 -6.43
N LEU A 59 -2.25 38.09 -7.66
CA LEU A 59 -1.22 37.88 -8.68
C LEU A 59 -0.23 39.04 -8.81
N THR A 60 -0.56 40.27 -8.40
CA THR A 60 0.33 41.43 -8.59
C THR A 60 0.34 42.34 -7.36
N SER A 61 1.42 42.35 -6.58
CA SER A 61 1.62 43.37 -5.55
C SER A 61 2.05 44.68 -6.25
N PRO A 62 1.63 45.88 -5.79
CA PRO A 62 1.96 47.14 -6.46
C PRO A 62 3.48 47.43 -6.57
N GLU A 63 4.31 46.74 -5.80
CA GLU A 63 5.78 46.83 -5.85
C GLU A 63 6.41 45.90 -6.94
N ASP A 64 5.69 44.87 -7.42
CA ASP A 64 6.20 43.83 -8.35
C ASP A 64 5.78 44.04 -9.83
N ALA A 65 5.08 45.13 -10.12
CA ALA A 65 4.40 45.36 -11.40
C ALA A 65 5.35 45.60 -12.59
N VAL A 66 6.64 45.84 -12.35
CA VAL A 66 7.57 46.33 -13.40
C VAL A 66 8.32 45.19 -14.12
N GLU A 67 8.41 43.97 -13.57
CA GLU A 67 9.24 42.89 -14.17
C GLU A 67 8.61 41.48 -14.19
N THR A 68 7.33 41.31 -13.83
CA THR A 68 6.72 39.97 -13.80
C THR A 68 6.18 39.55 -15.18
N HIS A 69 6.88 38.63 -15.85
CA HIS A 69 6.40 38.01 -17.09
C HIS A 69 5.52 36.80 -16.79
N TRP A 70 4.29 36.78 -17.30
CA TRP A 70 3.36 35.67 -17.11
C TRP A 70 3.42 34.69 -18.28
N ARG A 71 3.31 33.39 -17.97
CA ARG A 71 3.20 32.34 -18.99
C ARG A 71 2.05 31.39 -18.69
N LEU A 72 1.51 30.81 -19.76
CA LEU A 72 0.47 29.79 -19.71
C LEU A 72 1.08 28.48 -20.17
N SER A 73 0.80 27.39 -19.45
CA SER A 73 1.21 26.04 -19.81
C SER A 73 0.03 25.09 -19.72
N ARG A 74 0.09 23.95 -20.41
CA ARG A 74 -0.81 22.83 -20.12
C ARG A 74 -0.29 22.10 -18.87
N PRO A 75 -1.15 21.44 -18.07
CA PRO A 75 -0.72 20.70 -16.89
C PRO A 75 0.41 19.71 -17.19
N GLY A 76 1.56 19.91 -16.53
CA GLY A 76 2.75 19.05 -16.70
C GLY A 76 3.49 19.20 -18.03
N GLN A 77 3.17 20.22 -18.83
CA GLN A 77 3.83 20.51 -20.11
C GLN A 77 4.66 21.80 -20.03
N PRO A 78 5.62 22.00 -20.96
CA PRO A 78 6.34 23.26 -21.05
C PRO A 78 5.37 24.44 -21.33
N PRO A 79 5.78 25.68 -20.97
CA PRO A 79 5.02 26.88 -21.30
C PRO A 79 4.71 26.98 -22.79
N LEU A 80 3.48 27.41 -23.10
CA LEU A 80 3.02 27.69 -24.44
C LEU A 80 3.84 28.85 -25.04
N GLN A 81 4.05 28.79 -26.35
CA GLN A 81 4.75 29.86 -27.06
C GLN A 81 3.88 31.10 -27.11
N MET A 82 4.36 32.20 -26.53
CA MET A 82 3.61 33.45 -26.41
C MET A 82 3.34 34.14 -27.76
N SER A 83 4.16 33.86 -28.78
CA SER A 83 4.00 34.39 -30.13
C SER A 83 2.91 33.71 -30.96
N SER A 84 2.42 32.54 -30.53
CA SER A 84 1.45 31.74 -31.27
C SER A 84 0.02 32.00 -30.81
N THR A 85 -0.94 31.70 -31.67
CA THR A 85 -2.37 31.81 -31.37
C THR A 85 -2.88 30.53 -30.67
N LEU A 86 -4.01 30.61 -29.96
CA LEU A 86 -4.61 29.43 -29.31
C LEU A 86 -5.00 28.34 -30.32
N GLY A 87 -5.44 28.74 -31.52
CA GLY A 87 -5.74 27.82 -32.61
C GLY A 87 -4.52 27.06 -33.13
N GLU A 88 -3.38 27.74 -33.30
CA GLU A 88 -2.11 27.12 -33.71
C GLU A 88 -1.54 26.18 -32.66
N LEU A 89 -1.77 26.49 -31.38
CA LEU A 89 -1.36 25.66 -30.25
C LEU A 89 -2.33 24.51 -29.97
N GLU A 90 -3.30 24.27 -30.85
CA GLU A 90 -4.35 23.26 -30.75
C GLU A 90 -5.06 23.26 -29.38
N VAL A 91 -5.29 24.44 -28.79
CA VAL A 91 -6.03 24.57 -27.53
C VAL A 91 -7.52 24.55 -27.84
N ARG A 92 -8.24 23.59 -27.24
CA ARG A 92 -9.66 23.34 -27.51
C ARG A 92 -10.54 23.81 -26.36
N ASP A 93 -11.83 23.93 -26.66
CA ASP A 93 -12.85 24.19 -25.65
C ASP A 93 -12.78 23.17 -24.51
N GLY A 94 -12.69 23.67 -23.28
CA GLY A 94 -12.59 22.88 -22.05
C GLY A 94 -11.16 22.55 -21.62
N ASP A 95 -10.13 22.96 -22.38
CA ASP A 95 -8.74 22.74 -21.96
C ASP A 95 -8.40 23.57 -20.70
N LEU A 96 -7.68 22.94 -19.77
CA LEU A 96 -7.14 23.58 -18.57
C LEU A 96 -5.75 24.14 -18.87
N LEU A 97 -5.54 25.42 -18.61
CA LEU A 97 -4.26 26.10 -18.70
C LEU A 97 -3.82 26.57 -17.31
N ILE A 98 -2.53 26.41 -17.00
CA ILE A 98 -1.95 26.87 -15.74
C ILE A 98 -1.22 28.18 -16.02
N LEU A 99 -1.57 29.21 -15.26
CA LEU A 99 -0.90 30.50 -15.27
C LEU A 99 0.25 30.47 -14.27
N THR A 100 1.49 30.58 -14.75
CA THR A 100 2.69 30.62 -13.91
C THR A 100 3.45 31.93 -14.12
N ARG A 101 4.06 32.44 -13.05
CA ARG A 101 5.06 33.50 -13.17
C ARG A 101 6.31 32.90 -13.81
N SER A 102 6.85 33.58 -14.82
CA SER A 102 8.12 33.23 -15.44
C SER A 102 9.23 33.89 -14.63
N ASP A 103 9.81 33.13 -13.72
CA ASP A 103 11.17 33.33 -13.31
C ASP A 103 12.07 33.09 -14.54
N VAL A 104 12.75 34.13 -15.01
CA VAL A 104 13.87 33.90 -15.94
C VAL A 104 14.90 33.14 -15.12
N ALA A 105 14.94 31.82 -15.26
CA ALA A 105 16.03 31.03 -14.72
C ALA A 105 17.33 31.66 -15.21
N ALA A 106 18.21 32.03 -14.28
CA ALA A 106 19.51 32.58 -14.61
C ALA A 106 20.17 31.63 -15.65
N PRO A 107 20.79 32.15 -16.72
CA PRO A 107 21.48 31.31 -17.69
C PRO A 107 22.40 30.33 -16.96
N ASP A 108 22.45 29.08 -17.43
CA ASP A 108 23.33 28.09 -16.83
C ASP A 108 24.75 28.68 -16.72
N PRO A 109 25.37 28.66 -15.53
CA PRO A 109 26.69 29.25 -15.34
C PRO A 109 27.67 28.62 -16.33
N LEU A 110 28.24 29.44 -17.20
CA LEU A 110 29.34 29.03 -18.08
C LEU A 110 30.59 28.90 -17.22
N PHE A 111 30.92 27.65 -16.87
CA PHE A 111 32.14 27.35 -16.16
C PHE A 111 33.31 27.33 -17.15
N ASP A 112 34.17 28.35 -17.08
CA ASP A 112 35.40 28.44 -17.88
C ASP A 112 36.47 27.42 -17.41
N ASP A 113 36.34 26.96 -16.16
CA ASP A 113 37.21 25.93 -15.58
C ASP A 113 36.52 24.55 -15.57
N VAL A 114 37.06 23.63 -16.36
CA VAL A 114 36.62 22.23 -16.44
C VAL A 114 36.70 21.52 -15.08
N PHE A 115 37.63 21.92 -14.20
CA PHE A 115 37.76 21.37 -12.85
C PHE A 115 36.63 21.87 -11.93
N LEU A 116 36.25 23.14 -12.03
CA LEU A 116 35.12 23.71 -11.29
C LEU A 116 33.79 23.11 -11.78
N ALA A 117 33.65 22.87 -13.09
CA ALA A 117 32.50 22.18 -13.66
C ALA A 117 32.40 20.73 -13.14
N VAL A 118 33.50 19.95 -13.19
CA VAL A 118 33.50 18.55 -12.71
C VAL A 118 33.27 18.47 -11.20
N SER A 119 33.79 19.40 -10.41
CA SER A 119 33.59 19.39 -8.95
C SER A 119 32.16 19.72 -8.54
N THR A 120 31.48 20.63 -9.26
CA THR A 120 30.06 20.95 -9.05
C THR A 120 29.11 19.86 -9.62
N PHE A 121 29.45 19.21 -10.73
CA PHE A 121 28.70 18.01 -11.17
C PHE A 121 28.86 16.84 -10.19
N ARG A 122 30.01 16.74 -9.52
CA ARG A 122 30.26 15.69 -8.53
C ARG A 122 29.52 15.92 -7.21
N THR A 123 29.20 17.17 -6.84
CA THR A 123 28.32 17.44 -5.68
C THR A 123 26.86 17.11 -5.94
N VAL A 124 26.41 17.10 -7.21
CA VAL A 124 25.07 16.63 -7.60
C VAL A 124 24.96 15.10 -7.56
N SER A 125 26.06 14.37 -7.79
CA SER A 125 26.05 12.91 -7.88
C SER A 125 26.55 12.19 -6.61
N ALA A 126 27.43 12.82 -5.83
CA ALA A 126 27.92 12.25 -4.58
C ALA A 126 26.90 12.51 -3.47
N HIS A 127 26.25 11.44 -2.99
CA HIS A 127 25.40 11.52 -1.79
C HIS A 127 26.31 11.43 -0.56
N PRO A 128 26.65 12.54 0.12
CA PRO A 128 27.43 12.46 1.36
C PRO A 128 26.66 11.64 2.40
N TRP A 129 27.39 11.07 3.36
CA TRP A 129 26.81 10.31 4.46
C TRP A 129 25.71 11.14 5.16
N SER A 130 24.45 10.80 4.85
CA SER A 130 23.31 11.55 5.33
C SER A 130 22.89 11.04 6.71
N ARG A 131 22.25 11.90 7.51
CA ARG A 131 21.61 11.49 8.76
C ARG A 131 20.62 10.33 8.53
N ASN A 132 19.98 10.29 7.37
CA ASN A 132 19.08 9.22 6.99
C ASN A 132 19.81 7.89 6.73
N ALA A 133 20.95 7.92 6.03
CA ALA A 133 21.79 6.73 5.83
C ALA A 133 22.30 6.17 7.16
N ALA A 134 22.76 7.04 8.07
CA ALA A 134 23.17 6.65 9.43
C ALA A 134 22.02 6.00 10.21
N ARG A 135 20.81 6.56 10.12
CA ARG A 135 19.60 6.02 10.73
C ARG A 135 19.23 4.65 10.17
N ILE A 136 19.24 4.47 8.85
CA ILE A 136 18.94 3.19 8.17
C ILE A 136 19.99 2.11 8.50
N LEU A 137 21.25 2.48 8.69
CA LEU A 137 22.29 1.55 9.11
C LEU A 137 22.21 1.21 10.60
N GLY A 138 21.97 2.19 11.47
CA GLY A 138 21.72 1.92 12.90
C GLY A 138 20.49 1.02 13.09
N ALA A 139 19.46 1.29 12.30
CA ALA A 139 18.27 0.47 12.12
C ALA A 139 18.59 -0.99 11.75
N SER A 140 19.31 -1.20 10.65
CA SER A 140 19.63 -2.55 10.18
C SER A 140 20.50 -3.32 11.18
N VAL A 141 21.47 -2.66 11.81
CA VAL A 141 22.33 -3.25 12.86
C VAL A 141 21.52 -3.61 14.09
N CYS A 142 20.59 -2.75 14.53
CA CYS A 142 19.70 -3.02 15.65
C CYS A 142 18.82 -4.25 15.37
N GLY A 143 18.19 -4.32 14.20
CA GLY A 143 17.38 -5.47 13.79
C GLY A 143 18.18 -6.76 13.69
N LEU A 144 19.37 -6.72 13.09
CA LEU A 144 20.27 -7.87 12.97
C LEU A 144 20.71 -8.37 14.36
N SER A 145 21.11 -7.45 15.24
CA SER A 145 21.57 -7.77 16.59
C SER A 145 20.44 -8.36 17.44
N ALA A 146 19.23 -7.82 17.34
CA ALA A 146 18.05 -8.35 18.02
C ALA A 146 17.71 -9.77 17.53
N LEU A 147 17.78 -10.02 16.21
CA LEU A 147 17.56 -11.34 15.63
C LEU A 147 18.62 -12.36 16.12
N LEU A 148 19.89 -11.96 16.12
CA LEU A 148 20.98 -12.79 16.65
C LEU A 148 20.81 -13.06 18.15
N GLY A 149 20.43 -12.06 18.94
CA GLY A 149 20.16 -12.22 20.38
C GLY A 149 18.98 -13.15 20.64
N ALA A 150 17.87 -12.99 19.92
CA ALA A 150 16.69 -13.84 20.01
C ALA A 150 17.02 -15.31 19.68
N THR A 151 17.75 -15.54 18.59
CA THR A 151 18.16 -16.89 18.18
C THR A 151 19.15 -17.51 19.16
N ALA A 152 20.10 -16.73 19.69
CA ALA A 152 21.02 -17.17 20.74
C ALA A 152 20.28 -17.58 22.02
N LEU A 153 19.29 -16.79 22.46
CA LEU A 153 18.48 -17.12 23.64
C LEU A 153 17.65 -18.39 23.45
N LEU A 154 17.01 -18.57 22.28
CA LEU A 154 16.28 -19.80 21.97
C LEU A 154 17.19 -21.03 21.93
N ARG A 155 18.39 -20.90 21.35
CA ARG A 155 19.41 -21.96 21.34
C ARG A 155 19.89 -22.31 22.75
N ALA A 156 20.18 -21.30 23.57
CA ALA A 156 20.60 -21.50 24.96
C ALA A 156 19.49 -22.10 25.84
N GLY A 157 18.22 -21.73 25.58
CA GLY A 157 17.06 -22.26 26.29
C GLY A 157 16.79 -23.74 25.97
N ALA A 158 17.12 -24.19 24.75
CA ALA A 158 17.05 -25.61 24.40
C ALA A 158 18.03 -26.47 25.20
N THR A 159 19.19 -25.93 25.59
CA THR A 159 20.21 -26.67 26.34
C THR A 159 20.09 -26.49 27.85
N ASN A 160 19.62 -25.33 28.31
CA ASN A 160 19.56 -24.95 29.72
C ASN A 160 18.11 -24.62 30.13
N PRO A 161 17.30 -25.62 30.50
CA PRO A 161 15.93 -25.39 30.97
C PRO A 161 15.98 -24.69 32.34
N GLY A 162 15.64 -23.40 32.37
CA GLY A 162 15.61 -22.61 33.60
C GLY A 162 14.95 -21.25 33.40
N LEU A 163 14.52 -20.62 34.49
CA LEU A 163 13.78 -19.35 34.46
C LEU A 163 14.65 -18.12 34.17
N LEU A 164 15.98 -18.22 34.28
CA LEU A 164 16.87 -17.08 34.07
C LEU A 164 16.79 -16.52 32.64
N LEU A 165 16.78 -17.38 31.62
CA LEU A 165 16.74 -16.96 30.22
C LEU A 165 15.42 -16.25 29.83
N PRO A 166 14.21 -16.76 30.17
CA PRO A 166 12.99 -16.00 29.92
C PRO A 166 12.94 -14.68 30.71
N ILE A 167 13.46 -14.62 31.94
CA ILE A 167 13.54 -13.36 32.70
C ILE A 167 14.45 -12.33 32.01
N ILE A 168 15.62 -12.76 31.50
CA ILE A 168 16.51 -11.89 30.72
C ILE A 168 15.81 -11.38 29.45
N ALA A 169 15.09 -12.25 28.74
CA ALA A 169 14.33 -11.86 27.55
C ALA A 169 13.24 -10.82 27.87
N VAL A 170 12.51 -10.99 28.98
CA VAL A 170 11.53 -9.99 29.46
C VAL A 170 12.20 -8.67 29.81
N ALA A 171 13.35 -8.70 30.51
CA ALA A 171 14.08 -7.49 30.88
C ALA A 171 14.53 -6.71 29.63
N ILE A 172 15.08 -7.40 28.62
CA ILE A 172 15.46 -6.78 27.34
C ILE A 172 14.24 -6.18 26.64
N ALA A 173 13.11 -6.91 26.62
CA ALA A 173 11.88 -6.42 26.00
C ALA A 173 11.32 -5.17 26.68
N LEU A 174 11.34 -5.11 28.02
CA LEU A 174 10.91 -3.94 28.79
C LEU A 174 11.80 -2.73 28.52
N VAL A 175 13.13 -2.91 28.52
CA VAL A 175 14.08 -1.84 28.20
C VAL A 175 13.89 -1.35 26.76
N ALA A 176 13.69 -2.24 25.80
CA ALA A 176 13.42 -1.87 24.42
C ALA A 176 12.09 -1.11 24.28
N MET A 177 11.04 -1.53 24.99
CA MET A 177 9.73 -0.88 24.96
C MET A 177 9.79 0.53 25.58
N THR A 178 10.43 0.70 26.74
CA THR A 178 10.58 2.03 27.35
C THR A 178 11.40 2.94 26.45
N ALA A 179 12.52 2.46 25.93
CA ALA A 179 13.34 3.22 25.00
C ALA A 179 12.60 3.56 23.68
N ALA A 180 11.69 2.70 23.19
CA ALA A 180 10.83 3.01 22.05
C ALA A 180 9.88 4.18 22.35
N VAL A 181 9.28 4.20 23.53
CA VAL A 181 8.40 5.29 23.97
C VAL A 181 9.20 6.59 24.13
N PHE A 182 10.38 6.55 24.76
CA PHE A 182 11.25 7.71 24.90
C PHE A 182 11.75 8.24 23.56
N ALA A 183 12.15 7.38 22.63
CA ALA A 183 12.60 7.76 21.29
C ALA A 183 11.53 8.58 20.54
N ASN A 184 10.26 8.18 20.63
CA ASN A 184 9.18 8.91 19.99
C ASN A 184 8.79 10.17 20.77
N ARG A 185 8.60 10.06 22.09
CA ARG A 185 8.02 11.14 22.90
C ARG A 185 8.99 12.28 23.19
N VAL A 186 10.29 12.00 23.27
CA VAL A 186 11.32 12.98 23.64
C VAL A 186 12.13 13.45 22.45
N TYR A 187 12.48 12.53 21.54
CA TYR A 187 13.38 12.83 20.40
C TYR A 187 12.66 12.97 19.06
N ASP A 188 11.34 12.73 19.02
CA ASP A 188 10.52 12.73 17.80
C ASP A 188 11.11 11.84 16.68
N ASP A 189 11.84 10.77 17.06
CA ASP A 189 12.45 9.83 16.13
C ASP A 189 11.55 8.59 15.99
N SER A 190 10.60 8.70 15.05
CA SER A 190 9.64 7.64 14.77
C SER A 190 10.30 6.36 14.26
N LEU A 191 11.39 6.46 13.49
CA LEU A 191 12.10 5.30 12.97
C LEU A 191 12.70 4.49 14.12
N ALA A 192 13.47 5.14 15.00
CA ALA A 192 14.07 4.47 16.15
C ALA A 192 12.99 3.84 17.05
N SER A 193 11.89 4.55 17.31
CA SER A 193 10.76 4.04 18.10
C SER A 193 10.16 2.76 17.53
N VAL A 194 9.92 2.71 16.21
CA VAL A 194 9.38 1.53 15.55
C VAL A 194 10.32 0.34 15.68
N MET A 195 11.62 0.55 15.54
CA MET A 195 12.58 -0.55 15.56
C MET A 195 12.79 -1.12 16.94
N LEU A 196 12.86 -0.25 17.95
CA LEU A 196 12.88 -0.69 19.35
C LEU A 196 11.57 -1.40 19.73
N SER A 197 10.43 -0.98 19.18
CA SER A 197 9.15 -1.69 19.34
C SER A 197 9.22 -3.11 18.76
N HIS A 198 9.84 -3.30 17.59
CA HIS A 198 10.05 -4.64 17.02
C HIS A 198 10.99 -5.50 17.86
N CYS A 199 12.04 -4.90 18.43
CA CYS A 199 12.92 -5.58 19.37
C CYS A 199 12.14 -6.03 20.62
N ALA A 200 11.32 -5.15 21.19
CA ALA A 200 10.47 -5.48 22.33
C ALA A 200 9.51 -6.63 22.02
N VAL A 201 8.85 -6.60 20.86
CA VAL A 201 7.96 -7.69 20.41
C VAL A 201 8.72 -9.00 20.23
N GLY A 202 9.87 -8.97 19.55
CA GLY A 202 10.70 -10.16 19.30
C GLY A 202 11.20 -10.82 20.58
N PHE A 203 11.78 -10.03 21.51
CA PHE A 203 12.25 -10.57 22.79
C PHE A 203 11.10 -11.02 23.70
N SER A 204 9.93 -10.36 23.65
CA SER A 204 8.73 -10.83 24.36
C SER A 204 8.22 -12.16 23.82
N ALA A 205 8.25 -12.36 22.50
CA ALA A 205 7.89 -13.63 21.87
C ALA A 205 8.85 -14.76 22.30
N VAL A 206 10.16 -14.48 22.31
CA VAL A 206 11.19 -15.41 22.82
C VAL A 206 10.97 -15.73 24.29
N ALA A 207 10.66 -14.73 25.12
CA ALA A 207 10.32 -14.94 26.52
C ALA A 207 9.12 -15.90 26.65
N GLY A 208 8.04 -15.64 25.91
CA GLY A 208 6.87 -16.50 25.86
C GLY A 208 7.20 -17.94 25.46
N ALA A 209 8.04 -18.14 24.44
CA ALA A 209 8.49 -19.48 24.05
C ALA A 209 9.27 -20.18 25.19
N LEU A 210 10.17 -19.46 25.86
CA LEU A 210 11.04 -20.00 26.91
C LEU A 210 10.33 -20.24 28.25
N PHE A 211 9.19 -19.60 28.50
CA PHE A 211 8.38 -19.86 29.70
C PHE A 211 7.69 -21.22 29.67
N VAL A 212 7.47 -21.78 28.49
CA VAL A 212 6.88 -23.12 28.35
C VAL A 212 7.96 -24.16 28.62
N PRO A 213 7.78 -25.07 29.59
CA PRO A 213 8.74 -26.13 29.86
C PRO A 213 8.65 -27.24 28.80
N GLY A 214 9.80 -27.84 28.46
CA GLY A 214 9.88 -29.02 27.62
C GLY A 214 10.64 -28.80 26.31
N LYS A 215 10.42 -29.69 25.35
CA LYS A 215 11.00 -29.57 24.00
C LYS A 215 10.15 -28.62 23.17
N TYR A 216 10.81 -27.79 22.34
CA TYR A 216 10.11 -26.87 21.46
C TYR A 216 9.09 -27.59 20.58
N GLY A 217 7.87 -27.06 20.60
CA GLY A 217 6.73 -27.55 19.84
C GLY A 217 5.63 -26.51 19.77
N ALA A 218 4.45 -26.90 19.31
CA ALA A 218 3.33 -25.98 19.14
C ALA A 218 2.93 -25.16 20.38
N PRO A 219 2.96 -25.69 21.62
CA PRO A 219 2.65 -24.89 22.81
C PRO A 219 3.59 -23.69 23.00
N HIS A 220 4.87 -23.84 22.65
CA HIS A 220 5.88 -22.78 22.76
C HIS A 220 5.61 -21.69 21.71
N ALA A 221 5.30 -22.10 20.46
CA ALA A 221 4.92 -21.19 19.40
C ALA A 221 3.61 -20.46 19.71
N MET A 222 2.63 -21.16 20.30
CA MET A 222 1.35 -20.58 20.70
C MET A 222 1.54 -19.43 21.69
N LEU A 223 2.28 -19.65 22.78
CA LEU A 223 2.52 -18.59 23.77
C LEU A 223 3.38 -17.45 23.19
N ALA A 224 4.41 -17.77 22.40
CA ALA A 224 5.24 -16.77 21.74
C ALA A 224 4.42 -15.83 20.83
N LEU A 225 3.54 -16.40 20.00
CA LEU A 225 2.71 -15.64 19.06
C LEU A 225 1.60 -14.86 19.78
N MET A 226 1.01 -15.41 20.84
CA MET A 226 0.08 -14.67 21.69
C MET A 226 0.73 -13.43 22.31
N VAL A 227 1.91 -13.61 22.93
CA VAL A 227 2.64 -12.50 23.54
C VAL A 227 3.09 -11.48 22.49
N ALA A 228 3.56 -11.94 21.32
CA ALA A 228 3.94 -11.05 20.22
C ALA A 228 2.77 -10.18 19.75
N MET A 229 1.57 -10.77 19.62
CA MET A 229 0.36 -10.05 19.26
C MET A 229 0.01 -8.98 20.30
N VAL A 230 -0.03 -9.36 21.59
CA VAL A 230 -0.38 -8.44 22.69
C VAL A 230 0.63 -7.29 22.79
N VAL A 231 1.93 -7.60 22.78
CA VAL A 231 2.99 -6.59 22.87
C VAL A 231 3.02 -5.69 21.64
N SER A 232 2.72 -6.20 20.45
CA SER A 232 2.60 -5.36 19.25
C SER A 232 1.45 -4.35 19.38
N ILE A 233 0.29 -4.78 19.88
CA ILE A 233 -0.86 -3.89 20.12
C ILE A 233 -0.53 -2.85 21.20
N LEU A 234 0.14 -3.25 22.28
CA LEU A 234 0.59 -2.34 23.33
C LEU A 234 1.63 -1.34 22.82
N ALA A 235 2.59 -1.78 22.00
CA ALA A 235 3.59 -0.92 21.39
C ALA A 235 2.93 0.15 20.51
N MET A 236 1.99 -0.25 19.64
CA MET A 236 1.23 0.70 18.80
C MET A 236 0.53 1.77 19.62
N ARG A 237 -0.09 1.38 20.75
CA ARG A 237 -0.81 2.31 21.62
C ARG A 237 0.12 3.22 22.42
N ALA A 238 1.26 2.70 22.87
CA ALA A 238 2.21 3.45 23.70
C ALA A 238 3.01 4.48 22.88
N THR A 239 3.53 4.06 21.71
CA THR A 239 4.36 4.93 20.86
C THR A 239 3.52 5.84 19.97
N GLY A 240 2.40 5.36 19.43
CA GLY A 240 1.58 6.10 18.46
C GLY A 240 2.18 6.13 17.05
N THR A 241 3.23 5.35 16.78
CA THR A 241 3.94 5.30 15.49
C THR A 241 4.07 3.87 14.96
N GLY A 242 4.42 3.71 13.67
CA GLY A 242 4.64 2.40 13.06
C GLY A 242 3.40 1.52 12.94
N THR A 243 2.23 2.12 12.76
CA THR A 243 0.96 1.40 12.62
C THR A 243 1.02 0.33 11.53
N THR A 244 1.66 0.60 10.40
CA THR A 244 1.84 -0.38 9.30
C THR A 244 2.54 -1.66 9.76
N SER A 245 3.75 -1.54 10.30
CA SER A 245 4.60 -2.68 10.63
C SER A 245 4.09 -3.43 11.87
N LEU A 246 3.60 -2.72 12.88
CA LEU A 246 3.07 -3.37 14.09
C LEU A 246 1.71 -4.06 13.84
N VAL A 247 0.84 -3.50 12.99
CA VAL A 247 -0.38 -4.23 12.55
C VAL A 247 0.00 -5.47 11.72
N ALA A 248 1.07 -5.40 10.92
CA ALA A 248 1.57 -6.58 10.21
C ALA A 248 2.02 -7.68 11.17
N VAL A 249 2.80 -7.34 12.19
CA VAL A 249 3.24 -8.30 13.20
C VAL A 249 2.07 -8.83 14.03
N ALA A 250 1.12 -7.97 14.42
CA ALA A 250 -0.05 -8.37 15.19
C ALA A 250 -0.96 -9.33 14.41
N SER A 251 -1.24 -9.02 13.15
CA SER A 251 -2.09 -9.86 12.28
C SER A 251 -1.43 -11.18 11.91
N ALA A 252 -0.11 -11.18 11.64
CA ALA A 252 0.66 -12.40 11.45
C ALA A 252 0.66 -13.28 12.72
N SER A 253 0.87 -12.66 13.88
CA SER A 253 0.89 -13.35 15.16
C SER A 253 -0.48 -13.93 15.53
N PHE A 254 -1.57 -13.23 15.20
CA PHE A 254 -2.93 -13.72 15.42
C PHE A 254 -3.23 -14.99 14.60
N LEU A 255 -2.93 -14.99 13.30
CA LEU A 255 -3.14 -16.17 12.45
C LEU A 255 -2.23 -17.33 12.85
N GLY A 256 -0.97 -17.04 13.19
CA GLY A 256 -0.04 -18.04 13.69
C GLY A 256 -0.48 -18.63 15.04
N PHE A 257 -0.98 -17.80 15.96
CA PHE A 257 -1.55 -18.24 17.24
C PHE A 257 -2.75 -19.17 17.01
N ALA A 258 -3.69 -18.79 16.13
CA ALA A 258 -4.84 -19.62 15.79
C ALA A 258 -4.42 -20.98 15.20
N ALA A 259 -3.39 -21.00 14.34
CA ALA A 259 -2.82 -22.23 13.81
C ALA A 259 -2.16 -23.09 14.91
N ALA A 260 -1.35 -22.48 15.78
CA ALA A 260 -0.71 -23.19 16.88
C ALA A 260 -1.74 -23.76 17.87
N LEU A 261 -2.80 -23.01 18.18
CA LEU A 261 -3.93 -23.46 18.99
C LEU A 261 -4.65 -24.63 18.33
N GLY A 262 -4.96 -24.54 17.03
CA GLY A 262 -5.56 -25.65 16.28
C GLY A 262 -4.67 -26.90 16.29
N TYR A 263 -3.35 -26.73 16.24
CA TYR A 263 -2.42 -27.84 16.36
C TYR A 263 -2.44 -28.48 17.76
N VAL A 264 -2.48 -27.68 18.82
CA VAL A 264 -2.54 -28.18 20.21
C VAL A 264 -3.86 -28.89 20.49
N LEU A 265 -4.98 -28.45 19.90
CA LEU A 265 -6.30 -29.04 20.15
C LEU A 265 -6.58 -30.31 19.36
N PHE A 266 -6.11 -30.39 18.11
CA PHE A 266 -6.48 -31.46 17.18
C PHE A 266 -5.32 -32.35 16.74
N GLU A 267 -4.08 -31.96 17.04
CA GLU A 267 -2.84 -32.62 16.59
C GLU A 267 -2.87 -33.04 15.10
N PRO A 268 -3.31 -32.16 14.19
CA PRO A 268 -3.39 -32.50 12.78
C PRO A 268 -1.98 -32.65 12.19
N PRO A 269 -1.84 -33.39 11.09
CA PRO A 269 -0.58 -33.43 10.38
C PRO A 269 -0.22 -32.03 9.84
N ILE A 270 1.08 -31.70 9.85
CA ILE A 270 1.61 -30.36 9.57
C ILE A 270 1.14 -29.81 8.20
N TYR A 271 1.01 -30.67 7.20
CA TYR A 271 0.53 -30.26 5.87
C TYR A 271 -0.94 -29.82 5.87
N SER A 272 -1.79 -30.44 6.70
CA SER A 272 -3.20 -30.06 6.81
C SER A 272 -3.31 -28.71 7.52
N LEU A 273 -2.49 -28.50 8.55
CA LEU A 273 -2.36 -27.19 9.19
C LEU A 273 -1.94 -26.12 8.18
N GLY A 274 -0.92 -26.41 7.37
CA GLY A 274 -0.45 -25.52 6.30
C GLY A 274 -1.54 -25.19 5.28
N ALA A 275 -2.29 -26.20 4.83
CA ALA A 275 -3.36 -26.03 3.86
C ALA A 275 -4.48 -25.12 4.39
N VAL A 276 -4.90 -25.31 5.64
CA VAL A 276 -5.89 -24.46 6.30
C VAL A 276 -5.32 -23.04 6.48
N LEU A 277 -4.09 -22.91 7.00
CA LEU A 277 -3.47 -21.61 7.26
C LEU A 277 -3.28 -20.79 5.98
N GLY A 278 -2.80 -21.41 4.89
CA GLY A 278 -2.64 -20.76 3.60
C GLY A 278 -3.98 -20.32 2.98
N SER A 279 -5.01 -21.16 3.08
CA SER A 279 -6.35 -20.85 2.55
C SER A 279 -7.04 -19.74 3.34
N VAL A 280 -6.98 -19.81 4.68
CA VAL A 280 -7.49 -18.76 5.57
C VAL A 280 -6.70 -17.46 5.37
N GLY A 281 -5.40 -17.55 5.16
CA GLY A 281 -4.55 -16.39 4.86
C GLY A 281 -4.99 -15.62 3.60
N ILE A 282 -5.31 -16.32 2.51
CA ILE A 282 -5.87 -15.67 1.30
C ILE A 282 -7.22 -15.01 1.55
N CYS A 283 -8.07 -15.65 2.37
CA CYS A 283 -9.34 -15.04 2.77
C CYS A 283 -9.11 -13.81 3.65
N ALA A 284 -8.12 -13.84 4.53
CA ALA A 284 -7.73 -12.70 5.35
C ALA A 284 -7.25 -11.53 4.50
N VAL A 285 -6.40 -11.77 3.49
CA VAL A 285 -6.00 -10.75 2.49
C VAL A 285 -7.23 -10.15 1.80
N ALA A 286 -8.25 -10.95 1.48
CA ALA A 286 -9.49 -10.49 0.85
C ALA A 286 -10.34 -9.59 1.75
N LEU A 287 -10.34 -9.86 3.04
CA LEU A 287 -11.13 -9.15 4.04
C LEU A 287 -10.38 -7.93 4.62
N SER A 288 -9.06 -7.82 4.39
CA SER A 288 -8.22 -6.72 4.89
C SER A 288 -8.80 -5.32 4.66
N PRO A 289 -9.34 -4.96 3.48
CA PRO A 289 -9.96 -3.64 3.27
C PRO A 289 -11.16 -3.40 4.20
N ARG A 290 -12.02 -4.40 4.39
CA ARG A 290 -13.21 -4.30 5.26
C ARG A 290 -12.79 -4.14 6.72
N VAL A 291 -11.83 -4.95 7.17
CA VAL A 291 -11.29 -4.87 8.53
C VAL A 291 -10.61 -3.52 8.77
N ALA A 292 -9.84 -3.01 7.81
CA ALA A 292 -9.19 -1.70 7.90
C ALA A 292 -10.21 -0.55 8.00
N MET A 293 -11.29 -0.58 7.21
CA MET A 293 -12.37 0.42 7.30
C MET A 293 -13.05 0.43 8.67
N VAL A 294 -13.33 -0.75 9.23
CA VAL A 294 -13.94 -0.89 10.56
C VAL A 294 -12.98 -0.42 11.65
N LEU A 295 -11.71 -0.82 11.60
CA LEU A 295 -10.70 -0.42 12.59
C LEU A 295 -10.41 1.08 12.57
N ALA A 296 -10.45 1.71 11.39
CA ALA A 296 -10.26 3.15 11.23
C ALA A 296 -11.54 3.97 11.45
N ARG A 297 -12.69 3.31 11.68
CA ARG A 297 -14.01 3.96 11.85
C ARG A 297 -14.33 4.95 10.73
N LEU A 298 -14.07 4.54 9.49
CA LEU A 298 -14.45 5.36 8.34
C LEU A 298 -15.98 5.46 8.26
N PRO A 299 -16.54 6.68 8.16
CA PRO A 299 -17.98 6.85 8.03
C PRO A 299 -18.44 6.21 6.73
N LEU A 300 -19.45 5.35 6.81
CA LEU A 300 -20.10 4.80 5.62
C LEU A 300 -21.00 5.90 5.05
N PRO A 301 -20.93 6.19 3.74
CA PRO A 301 -21.84 7.15 3.14
C PRO A 301 -23.28 6.66 3.35
N PRO A 302 -24.20 7.51 3.85
CA PRO A 302 -25.59 7.11 4.03
C PRO A 302 -26.17 6.75 2.66
N VAL A 303 -26.77 5.57 2.56
CA VAL A 303 -27.47 5.16 1.33
C VAL A 303 -28.74 5.99 1.24
N PRO A 304 -28.98 6.75 0.15
CA PRO A 304 -30.20 7.52 0.01
C PRO A 304 -31.42 6.58 0.06
N THR A 305 -32.27 6.77 1.07
CA THR A 305 -33.59 6.16 1.10
C THR A 305 -34.50 6.91 0.13
N GLN A 306 -35.29 6.18 -0.65
CA GLN A 306 -36.17 6.81 -1.63
C GLN A 306 -37.16 7.76 -0.94
N GLY A 307 -37.17 9.03 -1.35
CA GLY A 307 -38.02 10.09 -0.78
C GLY A 307 -37.31 11.03 0.20
N ALA A 308 -36.06 10.77 0.60
CA ALA A 308 -35.28 11.73 1.39
C ALA A 308 -34.82 12.90 0.50
N PRO A 309 -34.92 14.17 0.98
CA PRO A 309 -34.43 15.31 0.22
C PRO A 309 -32.93 15.18 -0.06
N SER A 310 -32.54 15.29 -1.33
CA SER A 310 -31.15 15.26 -1.76
C SER A 310 -30.40 16.44 -1.18
N ARG A 311 -29.49 16.20 -0.23
CA ARG A 311 -28.64 17.25 0.34
C ARG A 311 -27.56 17.64 -0.69
N PRO A 312 -27.37 18.93 -1.01
CA PRO A 312 -26.28 19.35 -1.87
C PRO A 312 -24.92 19.13 -1.18
N GLU A 313 -23.95 18.61 -1.93
CA GLU A 313 -22.63 18.13 -1.47
C GLU A 313 -21.72 19.20 -0.82
N HIS A 314 -22.15 20.46 -0.68
CA HIS A 314 -21.30 21.59 -0.25
C HIS A 314 -21.94 22.55 0.77
N SER A 315 -22.94 22.13 1.56
CA SER A 315 -23.54 23.04 2.56
C SER A 315 -22.76 23.07 3.88
N THR A 316 -21.99 24.14 4.09
CA THR A 316 -21.32 24.53 5.35
C THR A 316 -22.15 25.46 6.23
N ALA A 317 -23.44 25.69 5.91
CA ALA A 317 -24.27 26.61 6.68
C ALA A 317 -24.98 25.90 7.86
N PRO A 318 -24.94 26.47 9.09
CA PRO A 318 -25.82 26.07 10.18
C PRO A 318 -27.29 26.22 9.77
N ILE A 319 -28.10 25.28 10.23
CA ILE A 319 -29.53 25.19 9.96
C ILE A 319 -30.21 26.42 10.59
N GLU A 320 -30.67 27.38 9.78
CA GLU A 320 -31.83 28.17 10.20
C GLU A 320 -33.03 27.24 10.13
N ALA A 321 -33.58 26.96 11.31
CA ALA A 321 -34.74 26.13 11.51
C ALA A 321 -35.86 26.54 10.56
N ILE A 322 -36.43 25.55 9.86
CA ILE A 322 -37.74 25.72 9.23
C ILE A 322 -38.73 25.87 10.38
N GLU A 323 -39.11 27.12 10.63
CA GLU A 323 -40.21 27.52 11.48
C GLU A 323 -41.50 26.92 10.90
N GLY A 324 -42.10 26.00 11.65
CA GLY A 324 -43.42 25.45 11.35
C GLY A 324 -43.44 23.93 11.26
N LEU A 325 -43.45 23.24 12.41
CA LEU A 325 -44.60 22.42 12.80
C LEU A 325 -44.50 22.09 14.30
N ASP A 326 -45.66 22.16 14.92
CA ASP A 326 -45.94 22.22 16.35
C ASP A 326 -45.77 20.88 17.07
N GLY A 327 -45.25 20.92 18.30
CA GLY A 327 -45.47 19.95 19.37
C GLY A 327 -44.77 18.59 19.27
N LEU A 328 -43.70 18.43 20.06
CA LEU A 328 -43.60 17.42 21.14
C LEU A 328 -42.25 17.58 21.85
N ASP A 329 -42.33 17.91 23.13
CA ASP A 329 -41.19 17.98 24.05
C ASP A 329 -40.50 16.61 24.11
N THR A 330 -39.28 16.52 23.58
CA THR A 330 -38.37 15.42 23.88
C THR A 330 -37.02 16.04 24.15
N GLU A 331 -36.64 16.12 25.43
CA GLU A 331 -35.25 16.21 25.86
C GLU A 331 -34.46 15.11 25.16
N GLY A 332 -33.58 15.51 24.24
CA GLY A 332 -32.79 14.62 23.40
C GLY A 332 -31.59 15.37 22.83
N ASP A 333 -30.71 15.82 23.73
CA ASP A 333 -29.49 16.59 23.47
C ASP A 333 -28.38 15.80 22.73
N ASP A 334 -28.71 14.80 21.90
CA ASP A 334 -27.72 13.87 21.32
C ASP A 334 -28.01 13.43 19.86
N VAL A 335 -29.04 13.94 19.17
CA VAL A 335 -29.47 13.37 17.86
C VAL A 335 -29.01 14.18 16.64
N GLU A 336 -28.52 15.42 16.81
CA GLU A 336 -28.11 16.26 15.67
C GLU A 336 -26.71 15.95 15.10
N ASP A 337 -25.86 15.23 15.84
CA ASP A 337 -24.45 15.03 15.49
C ASP A 337 -24.14 13.73 14.72
N ALA A 338 -25.12 12.84 14.53
CA ALA A 338 -24.88 11.53 13.90
C ALA A 338 -24.90 11.55 12.36
N THR A 339 -25.36 12.65 11.74
CA THR A 339 -25.59 12.75 10.29
C THR A 339 -24.69 13.75 9.55
N ALA A 340 -23.89 14.53 10.27
CA ALA A 340 -22.90 15.40 9.65
C ALA A 340 -21.66 14.57 9.27
N LEU A 341 -21.30 14.56 7.98
CA LEU A 341 -20.00 14.05 7.56
C LEU A 341 -18.92 14.83 8.35
N PRO A 342 -17.98 14.15 9.04
CA PRO A 342 -16.97 14.85 9.82
C PRO A 342 -16.13 15.76 8.92
N PRO A 343 -15.53 16.83 9.47
CA PRO A 343 -14.71 17.77 8.71
C PRO A 343 -13.68 17.06 7.84
N LEU A 344 -13.41 17.59 6.63
CA LEU A 344 -12.40 17.06 5.70
C LEU A 344 -11.02 16.72 6.34
N PRO A 345 -10.45 17.51 7.27
CA PRO A 345 -9.19 17.13 7.93
C PRO A 345 -9.30 15.83 8.75
N ASP A 346 -10.41 15.60 9.45
CA ASP A 346 -10.64 14.39 10.24
C ASP A 346 -10.83 13.16 9.33
N LEU A 347 -11.51 13.35 8.20
CA LEU A 347 -11.64 12.32 7.17
C LEU A 347 -10.28 11.93 6.58
N ARG A 348 -9.41 12.91 6.30
CA ARG A 348 -8.06 12.67 5.81
C ARG A 348 -7.24 11.87 6.83
N GLU A 349 -7.28 12.23 8.11
CA GLU A 349 -6.56 11.50 9.15
C GLU A 349 -7.07 10.05 9.29
N LYS A 350 -8.39 9.85 9.31
CA LYS A 350 -9.00 8.50 9.31
C LYS A 350 -8.61 7.70 8.08
N ALA A 351 -8.57 8.31 6.90
CA ALA A 351 -8.15 7.64 5.66
C ALA A 351 -6.67 7.23 5.69
N LEU A 352 -5.77 8.09 6.20
CA LEU A 352 -4.35 7.76 6.36
C LEU A 352 -4.16 6.61 7.37
N ARG A 353 -4.89 6.62 8.49
CA ARG A 353 -4.88 5.52 9.46
C ARG A 353 -5.42 4.23 8.85
N ALA A 354 -6.53 4.29 8.11
CA ALA A 354 -7.09 3.14 7.40
C ALA A 354 -6.11 2.53 6.39
N HIS A 355 -5.42 3.38 5.63
CA HIS A 355 -4.41 2.97 4.68
C HIS A 355 -3.24 2.26 5.38
N ALA A 356 -2.74 2.83 6.48
CA ALA A 356 -1.66 2.22 7.25
C ALA A 356 -2.05 0.85 7.85
N VAL A 357 -3.26 0.74 8.41
CA VAL A 357 -3.81 -0.52 8.92
C VAL A 357 -3.97 -1.55 7.80
N LEU A 358 -4.49 -1.13 6.64
CA LEU A 358 -4.65 -2.00 5.47
C LEU A 358 -3.30 -2.55 5.00
N THR A 359 -2.30 -1.68 4.83
CA THR A 359 -0.96 -2.10 4.42
C THR A 359 -0.36 -3.07 5.43
N GLY A 360 -0.53 -2.81 6.73
CA GLY A 360 -0.12 -3.75 7.78
C GLY A 360 -0.81 -5.10 7.68
N LEU A 361 -2.14 -5.12 7.59
CA LEU A 361 -2.92 -6.37 7.46
C LEU A 361 -2.50 -7.17 6.23
N VAL A 362 -2.32 -6.51 5.08
CA VAL A 362 -1.88 -7.17 3.84
C VAL A 362 -0.49 -7.78 4.01
N CYS A 363 0.47 -7.05 4.58
CA CYS A 363 1.83 -7.55 4.83
C CYS A 363 1.86 -8.74 5.80
N GLY A 364 1.11 -8.68 6.91
CA GLY A 364 1.09 -9.75 7.90
C GLY A 364 0.39 -11.00 7.39
N THR A 365 -0.77 -10.83 6.77
CA THR A 365 -1.55 -11.95 6.20
C THR A 365 -0.85 -12.58 5.00
N SER A 366 -0.17 -11.82 4.14
CA SER A 366 0.61 -12.36 3.01
C SER A 366 1.79 -13.21 3.48
N ALA A 367 2.52 -12.75 4.51
CA ALA A 367 3.62 -13.51 5.09
C ALA A 367 3.15 -14.86 5.68
N VAL A 368 2.06 -14.85 6.46
CA VAL A 368 1.50 -16.09 7.02
C VAL A 368 0.93 -17.01 5.94
N THR A 369 0.30 -16.44 4.91
CA THR A 369 -0.21 -17.19 3.75
C THR A 369 0.93 -17.95 3.06
N ALA A 370 2.07 -17.30 2.85
CA ALA A 370 3.25 -17.93 2.26
C ALA A 370 3.79 -19.07 3.12
N VAL A 371 3.89 -18.87 4.44
CA VAL A 371 4.29 -19.92 5.39
C VAL A 371 3.31 -21.10 5.36
N GLY A 372 1.99 -20.84 5.37
CA GLY A 372 0.95 -21.87 5.27
C GLY A 372 1.08 -22.69 3.99
N ALA A 373 1.27 -22.04 2.84
CA ALA A 373 1.50 -22.70 1.56
C ALA A 373 2.76 -23.56 1.56
N MET A 374 3.86 -23.08 2.14
CA MET A 374 5.11 -23.85 2.29
C MET A 374 4.89 -25.09 3.17
N LEU A 375 4.18 -24.95 4.29
CA LEU A 375 3.84 -26.08 5.16
C LEU A 375 2.92 -27.10 4.45
N ALA A 376 1.97 -26.63 3.63
CA ALA A 376 1.12 -27.51 2.82
C ALA A 376 1.93 -28.32 1.81
N ALA A 377 2.96 -27.71 1.19
CA ALA A 377 3.83 -28.39 0.23
C ALA A 377 4.71 -29.49 0.86
N LEU A 378 4.81 -29.57 2.20
CA LEU A 378 5.53 -30.64 2.88
C LEU A 378 4.90 -32.03 2.66
N THR A 379 3.69 -32.15 2.09
CA THR A 379 3.16 -33.44 1.61
C THR A 379 4.14 -34.15 0.65
N PHE A 380 4.96 -33.38 -0.07
CA PHE A 380 5.90 -33.89 -1.06
C PHE A 380 7.02 -34.73 -0.44
N SER A 381 7.50 -34.35 0.76
CA SER A 381 8.64 -34.99 1.42
C SER A 381 8.28 -36.33 2.08
N GLY A 382 7.00 -36.68 2.17
CA GLY A 382 6.54 -37.87 2.90
C GLY A 382 6.75 -37.78 4.41
N ALA A 383 7.09 -36.59 4.93
CA ALA A 383 7.24 -36.31 6.36
C ALA A 383 5.85 -36.24 7.01
N GLY A 384 5.32 -37.42 7.34
CA GLY A 384 3.99 -37.60 7.94
C GLY A 384 3.59 -39.05 7.75
N GLY A 385 3.91 -39.89 8.73
CA GLY A 385 3.73 -41.34 8.64
C GLY A 385 2.32 -41.75 8.20
N HIS A 386 2.27 -42.85 7.46
CA HIS A 386 1.09 -43.59 7.00
C HIS A 386 0.05 -42.81 6.17
N HIS A 387 0.39 -42.48 4.92
CA HIS A 387 -0.62 -42.48 3.85
C HIS A 387 -0.21 -43.34 2.63
N PRO A 388 -1.12 -44.20 2.15
CA PRO A 388 -0.94 -45.02 0.96
C PRO A 388 -1.21 -44.18 -0.30
N THR A 389 -0.39 -44.36 -1.34
CA THR A 389 -0.51 -43.80 -2.71
C THR A 389 0.12 -42.43 -2.99
N GLY A 390 0.78 -42.31 -4.15
CA GLY A 390 1.52 -41.13 -4.60
C GLY A 390 0.65 -39.91 -4.99
N ALA A 391 -0.68 -40.07 -5.10
CA ALA A 391 -1.59 -39.00 -5.51
C ALA A 391 -1.71 -37.87 -4.47
N HIS A 392 -1.60 -38.18 -3.18
CA HIS A 392 -1.66 -37.20 -2.08
C HIS A 392 -0.37 -36.37 -1.93
N ARG A 393 0.73 -36.76 -2.57
CA ARG A 393 2.00 -36.00 -2.48
C ARG A 393 1.94 -34.69 -3.27
N LEU A 394 1.24 -34.72 -4.41
CA LEU A 394 1.14 -33.58 -5.32
C LEU A 394 0.08 -32.56 -4.89
N SER A 395 -0.94 -32.96 -4.14
CA SER A 395 -2.04 -32.05 -3.76
C SER A 395 -1.57 -30.83 -2.98
N GLY A 396 -0.62 -30.99 -2.05
CA GLY A 396 -0.04 -29.88 -1.29
C GLY A 396 0.80 -28.93 -2.16
N VAL A 397 1.54 -29.48 -3.13
CA VAL A 397 2.32 -28.69 -4.10
C VAL A 397 1.39 -27.92 -5.04
N VAL A 398 0.31 -28.55 -5.52
CA VAL A 398 -0.71 -27.89 -6.34
C VAL A 398 -1.38 -26.76 -5.57
N LEU A 399 -1.74 -26.99 -4.30
CA LEU A 399 -2.30 -25.93 -3.44
C LEU A 399 -1.33 -24.76 -3.29
N ALA A 400 -0.06 -25.04 -2.98
CA ALA A 400 0.97 -24.01 -2.83
C ALA A 400 1.16 -23.21 -4.13
N GLY A 401 1.15 -23.88 -5.29
CA GLY A 401 1.19 -23.25 -6.61
C GLY A 401 -0.02 -22.35 -6.88
N LEU A 402 -1.23 -22.81 -6.53
CA LEU A 402 -2.45 -22.00 -6.65
C LEU A 402 -2.42 -20.77 -5.73
N ILE A 403 -1.94 -20.91 -4.49
CA ILE A 403 -1.78 -19.79 -3.55
C ILE A 403 -0.76 -18.79 -4.08
N ALA A 404 0.41 -19.26 -4.56
CA ALA A 404 1.44 -18.41 -5.14
C ALA A 404 0.91 -17.64 -6.35
N LEU A 405 0.22 -18.32 -7.27
CA LEU A 405 -0.41 -17.71 -8.44
C LEU A 405 -1.46 -16.67 -8.03
N ALA A 406 -2.35 -17.02 -7.10
CA ALA A 406 -3.38 -16.12 -6.61
C ALA A 406 -2.77 -14.85 -5.98
N MET A 407 -1.71 -14.98 -5.18
CA MET A 407 -1.01 -13.83 -4.61
C MET A 407 -0.41 -12.94 -5.71
N MET A 408 0.34 -13.51 -6.67
CA MET A 408 0.94 -12.74 -7.77
C MET A 408 -0.11 -12.01 -8.62
N LEU A 409 -1.25 -12.66 -8.92
CA LEU A 409 -2.34 -12.04 -9.69
C LEU A 409 -3.05 -10.95 -8.89
N ARG A 410 -3.27 -11.19 -7.60
CA ARG A 410 -3.96 -10.27 -6.70
C ARG A 410 -3.17 -9.01 -6.41
N ALA A 411 -1.85 -9.05 -6.52
CA ALA A 411 -1.00 -7.87 -6.39
C ALA A 411 -1.42 -6.74 -7.35
N ARG A 412 -2.08 -7.05 -8.48
CA ARG A 412 -2.63 -6.05 -9.41
C ARG A 412 -3.85 -5.28 -8.90
N SER A 413 -4.54 -5.80 -7.89
CA SER A 413 -5.75 -5.18 -7.32
C SER A 413 -5.45 -4.09 -6.30
N HIS A 414 -4.20 -3.98 -5.86
CA HIS A 414 -3.75 -2.97 -4.90
C HIS A 414 -3.08 -1.81 -5.64
N ALA A 415 -3.54 -0.59 -5.36
CA ALA A 415 -2.93 0.62 -5.94
C ALA A 415 -1.62 1.01 -5.23
N ASP A 416 -1.44 0.59 -3.97
CA ASP A 416 -0.27 0.92 -3.16
C ASP A 416 0.92 0.01 -3.46
N LEU A 417 2.11 0.61 -3.55
CA LEU A 417 3.36 -0.09 -3.83
C LEU A 417 3.71 -1.06 -2.70
N ALA A 418 3.55 -0.66 -1.44
CA ALA A 418 3.92 -1.50 -0.30
C ALA A 418 3.06 -2.78 -0.24
N GLN A 419 1.75 -2.63 -0.46
CA GLN A 419 0.81 -3.77 -0.54
C GLN A 419 1.15 -4.69 -1.72
N THR A 420 1.42 -4.11 -2.89
CA THR A 420 1.77 -4.84 -4.11
C THR A 420 3.06 -5.65 -3.93
N VAL A 421 4.09 -5.02 -3.37
CA VAL A 421 5.38 -5.66 -3.10
C VAL A 421 5.24 -6.79 -2.07
N ALA A 422 4.50 -6.57 -0.98
CA ALA A 422 4.33 -7.58 0.06
C ALA A 422 3.60 -8.84 -0.43
N ILE A 423 2.56 -8.69 -1.25
CA ILE A 423 1.83 -9.83 -1.82
C ILE A 423 2.71 -10.54 -2.86
N ASN A 424 3.38 -9.81 -3.75
CA ASN A 424 4.26 -10.41 -4.76
C ASN A 424 5.44 -11.15 -4.12
N LEU A 425 6.10 -10.56 -3.12
CA LEU A 425 7.19 -11.22 -2.40
C LEU A 425 6.72 -12.51 -1.72
N GLY A 426 5.54 -12.51 -1.09
CA GLY A 426 4.94 -13.72 -0.53
C GLY A 426 4.67 -14.79 -1.60
N GLY A 427 4.11 -14.39 -2.75
CA GLY A 427 3.88 -15.28 -3.89
C GLY A 427 5.16 -15.87 -4.47
N ILE A 428 6.23 -15.07 -4.60
CA ILE A 428 7.56 -15.49 -5.12
C ILE A 428 8.29 -16.39 -4.12
N ALA A 429 8.14 -16.13 -2.82
CA ALA A 429 8.81 -16.89 -1.78
C ALA A 429 8.40 -18.37 -1.79
N ILE A 430 7.14 -18.68 -2.11
CA ILE A 430 6.61 -20.06 -2.14
C ILE A 430 7.38 -20.97 -3.12
N PRO A 431 7.43 -20.68 -4.44
CA PRO A 431 8.20 -21.49 -5.39
C PRO A 431 9.71 -21.43 -5.10
N ALA A 432 10.25 -20.30 -4.65
CA ALA A 432 11.66 -20.20 -4.28
C ALA A 432 12.02 -21.16 -3.13
N ALA A 433 11.19 -21.21 -2.08
CA ALA A 433 11.36 -22.14 -0.97
C ALA A 433 11.18 -23.59 -1.41
N ALA A 434 10.24 -23.88 -2.33
CA ALA A 434 10.07 -25.21 -2.89
C ALA A 434 11.30 -25.68 -3.68
N PHE A 435 11.87 -24.82 -4.54
CA PHE A 435 13.10 -25.13 -5.27
C PHE A 435 14.29 -25.34 -4.34
N ALA A 436 14.45 -24.47 -3.33
CA ALA A 436 15.49 -24.61 -2.32
C ALA A 436 15.34 -25.91 -1.53
N PHE A 437 14.11 -26.26 -1.12
CA PHE A 437 13.83 -27.50 -0.42
C PHE A 437 14.20 -28.73 -1.26
N VAL A 438 13.77 -28.78 -2.53
CA VAL A 438 14.08 -29.92 -3.41
C VAL A 438 15.58 -30.02 -3.69
N ALA A 439 16.27 -28.89 -3.90
CA ALA A 439 17.72 -28.88 -4.13
C ALA A 439 18.51 -29.44 -2.92
N VAL A 440 18.05 -29.16 -1.70
CA VAL A 440 18.67 -29.66 -0.46
C VAL A 440 18.28 -31.11 -0.17
N ALA A 441 17.00 -31.46 -0.33
CA ALA A 441 16.47 -32.78 0.01
C ALA A 441 16.83 -33.87 -1.02
N TYR A 442 17.00 -33.49 -2.29
CA TYR A 442 17.26 -34.41 -3.41
C TYR A 442 18.45 -33.92 -4.25
N PRO A 443 19.69 -34.19 -3.81
CA PRO A 443 20.89 -33.70 -4.49
C PRO A 443 20.99 -34.11 -5.96
N THR A 444 20.44 -35.27 -6.32
CA THR A 444 20.39 -35.76 -7.71
C THR A 444 19.45 -34.94 -8.60
N ALA A 445 18.44 -34.28 -8.02
CA ALA A 445 17.53 -33.39 -8.72
C ALA A 445 17.98 -31.92 -8.71
N ALA A 446 19.03 -31.59 -7.94
CA ALA A 446 19.46 -30.20 -7.71
C ALA A 446 19.82 -29.45 -9.00
N VAL A 447 20.43 -30.12 -9.98
CA VAL A 447 20.75 -29.51 -11.29
C VAL A 447 19.47 -29.12 -12.01
N PHE A 448 18.49 -30.02 -12.09
CA PHE A 448 17.21 -29.78 -12.76
C PHE A 448 16.41 -28.66 -12.08
N THR A 449 16.34 -28.65 -10.75
CA THR A 449 15.65 -27.59 -10.00
C THR A 449 16.35 -26.24 -10.11
N THR A 450 17.68 -26.22 -10.16
CA THR A 450 18.45 -24.98 -10.36
C THR A 450 18.19 -24.40 -11.75
N VAL A 451 18.16 -25.25 -12.79
CA VAL A 451 17.82 -24.82 -14.16
C VAL A 451 16.39 -24.28 -14.22
N LEU A 452 15.41 -24.98 -13.63
CA LEU A 452 14.02 -24.48 -13.57
C LEU A 452 13.91 -23.15 -12.82
N ALA A 453 14.61 -23.01 -11.69
CA ALA A 453 14.63 -21.76 -10.92
C ALA A 453 15.26 -20.61 -11.73
N ALA A 454 16.33 -20.88 -12.48
CA ALA A 454 16.96 -19.90 -13.36
C ALA A 454 16.05 -19.48 -14.52
N ILE A 455 15.35 -20.44 -15.14
CA ILE A 455 14.33 -20.15 -16.19
C ILE A 455 13.20 -19.31 -15.61
N ALA A 456 12.69 -19.66 -14.43
CA ALA A 456 11.65 -18.89 -13.75
C ALA A 456 12.10 -17.45 -13.46
N ALA A 457 13.30 -17.27 -12.91
CA ALA A 457 13.89 -15.95 -12.65
C ALA A 457 14.07 -15.14 -13.94
N GLY A 458 14.62 -15.75 -15.00
CA GLY A 458 14.78 -15.12 -16.31
C GLY A 458 13.43 -14.72 -16.92
N SER A 459 12.41 -15.57 -16.80
CA SER A 459 11.06 -15.27 -17.28
C SER A 459 10.40 -14.13 -16.51
N ALA A 460 10.63 -14.02 -15.20
CA ALA A 460 10.12 -12.94 -14.38
C ALA A 460 10.75 -11.59 -14.78
N ILE A 461 12.06 -11.56 -15.00
CA ILE A 461 12.77 -10.37 -15.48
C ILE A 461 12.26 -9.98 -16.87
N ALA A 462 12.17 -10.93 -17.80
CA ALA A 462 11.68 -10.70 -19.14
C ALA A 462 10.24 -10.16 -19.14
N LEU A 463 9.34 -10.76 -18.35
CA LEU A 463 7.97 -10.28 -18.19
C LEU A 463 7.94 -8.86 -17.61
N GLY A 464 8.77 -8.53 -16.62
CA GLY A 464 8.86 -7.17 -16.07
C GLY A 464 9.17 -6.11 -17.15
N PHE A 465 10.12 -6.42 -18.04
CA PHE A 465 10.45 -5.53 -19.17
C PHE A 465 9.35 -5.52 -20.25
N LEU A 466 8.80 -6.68 -20.62
CA LEU A 466 7.81 -6.77 -21.69
C LEU A 466 6.45 -6.17 -21.30
N VAL A 467 6.05 -6.31 -20.04
CA VAL A 467 4.77 -5.84 -19.51
C VAL A 467 4.76 -4.31 -19.40
N SER A 468 5.87 -3.71 -18.95
CA SER A 468 5.96 -2.25 -18.78
C SER A 468 5.90 -1.49 -20.11
N ALA A 469 6.35 -2.11 -21.21
CA ALA A 469 6.35 -1.51 -22.53
C ALA A 469 5.01 -1.62 -23.30
N ARG A 470 4.02 -2.41 -22.82
CA ARG A 470 2.79 -2.72 -23.57
C ARG A 470 1.53 -2.14 -22.96
N LYS A 471 0.68 -1.56 -23.81
CA LYS A 471 -0.72 -1.24 -23.48
C LYS A 471 -1.57 -2.51 -23.65
N TYR A 472 -2.23 -2.95 -22.58
CA TYR A 472 -3.08 -4.14 -22.60
C TYR A 472 -4.51 -3.84 -23.06
N SER A 473 -5.02 -4.66 -23.98
CA SER A 473 -6.42 -4.64 -24.40
C SER A 473 -7.36 -5.00 -23.23
N PRO A 474 -8.63 -4.53 -23.24
CA PRO A 474 -9.61 -4.89 -22.22
C PRO A 474 -9.81 -6.40 -22.08
N VAL A 475 -9.80 -7.13 -23.19
CA VAL A 475 -9.95 -8.60 -23.21
C VAL A 475 -8.80 -9.28 -22.48
N ALA A 476 -7.55 -8.85 -22.71
CA ALA A 476 -6.39 -9.44 -22.03
C ALA A 476 -6.45 -9.23 -20.51
N ARG A 477 -6.88 -8.04 -20.05
CA ARG A 477 -7.07 -7.79 -18.61
C ARG A 477 -8.16 -8.69 -18.02
N ARG A 478 -9.28 -8.82 -18.74
CA ARG A 478 -10.40 -9.66 -18.34
C ARG A 478 -10.04 -11.15 -18.26
N THR A 479 -9.24 -11.66 -19.20
CA THR A 479 -8.76 -13.04 -19.15
C THR A 479 -7.93 -13.30 -17.89
N VAL A 480 -7.06 -12.38 -17.50
CA VAL A 480 -6.26 -12.53 -16.28
C VAL A 480 -7.14 -12.48 -15.02
N GLU A 481 -8.16 -11.62 -14.98
CA GLU A 481 -9.15 -11.63 -13.89
C GLU A 481 -9.88 -12.97 -13.77
N ILE A 482 -10.28 -13.56 -14.91
CA ILE A 482 -10.93 -14.88 -14.92
C ILE A 482 -9.98 -15.96 -14.38
N ILE A 483 -8.71 -15.94 -14.79
CA ILE A 483 -7.69 -16.87 -14.28
C ILE A 483 -7.52 -16.71 -12.77
N GLU A 484 -7.51 -15.47 -12.26
CA GLU A 484 -7.43 -15.19 -10.83
C GLU A 484 -8.64 -15.78 -10.08
N TYR A 485 -9.86 -15.59 -10.59
CA TYR A 485 -11.06 -16.17 -9.97
C TYR A 485 -11.06 -17.69 -10.00
N ILE A 486 -10.62 -18.31 -11.10
CA ILE A 486 -10.48 -19.76 -11.19
C ILE A 486 -9.47 -20.25 -10.14
N ALA A 487 -8.29 -19.62 -10.06
CA ALA A 487 -7.27 -19.98 -9.07
C ALA A 487 -7.82 -19.87 -7.65
N LEU A 488 -8.51 -18.78 -7.31
CA LEU A 488 -9.14 -18.60 -6.00
C LEU A 488 -10.23 -19.64 -5.71
N SER A 489 -11.05 -19.99 -6.70
CA SER A 489 -12.11 -21.00 -6.55
C SER A 489 -11.56 -22.41 -6.33
N LEU A 490 -10.38 -22.73 -6.87
CA LEU A 490 -9.74 -24.04 -6.74
C LEU A 490 -9.00 -24.23 -5.41
N ILE A 491 -8.67 -23.16 -4.68
CA ILE A 491 -7.95 -23.27 -3.39
C ILE A 491 -8.74 -24.11 -2.39
N VAL A 492 -10.04 -23.83 -2.23
CA VAL A 492 -10.89 -24.53 -1.25
C VAL A 492 -10.98 -26.04 -1.52
N PRO A 493 -11.39 -26.51 -2.72
CA PRO A 493 -11.50 -27.94 -2.98
C PRO A 493 -10.15 -28.66 -2.90
N ILE A 494 -9.05 -28.03 -3.30
CA ILE A 494 -7.72 -28.62 -3.17
C ILE A 494 -7.27 -28.64 -1.70
N ALA A 495 -7.56 -27.62 -0.90
CA ALA A 495 -7.27 -27.62 0.54
C ALA A 495 -8.01 -28.75 1.27
N VAL A 496 -9.28 -28.96 0.94
CA VAL A 496 -10.09 -30.09 1.45
C VAL A 496 -9.48 -31.43 1.06
N TRP A 497 -8.92 -31.54 -0.15
CA TRP A 497 -8.18 -32.73 -0.58
C TRP A 497 -6.89 -32.93 0.21
N VAL A 498 -6.10 -31.87 0.44
CA VAL A 498 -4.87 -31.94 1.24
C VAL A 498 -5.15 -32.35 2.68
N CYS A 499 -6.29 -31.93 3.24
CA CYS A 499 -6.73 -32.35 4.57
C CYS A 499 -7.23 -33.80 4.64
N GLY A 500 -7.32 -34.52 3.50
CA GLY A 500 -7.74 -35.92 3.46
C GLY A 500 -9.24 -36.13 3.64
N VAL A 501 -10.06 -35.09 3.54
CA VAL A 501 -11.53 -35.19 3.73
C VAL A 501 -12.17 -36.09 2.67
N TYR A 502 -11.77 -35.97 1.40
CA TYR A 502 -12.30 -36.84 0.33
C TYR A 502 -11.97 -38.31 0.56
N SER A 503 -10.76 -38.61 1.04
CA SER A 503 -10.38 -39.98 1.41
C SER A 503 -11.18 -40.49 2.61
N ALA A 504 -11.45 -39.63 3.61
CA ALA A 504 -12.27 -39.98 4.76
C ALA A 504 -13.71 -40.30 4.34
N VAL A 505 -14.34 -39.47 3.51
CA VAL A 505 -15.70 -39.70 2.97
C VAL A 505 -15.77 -40.96 2.12
N ARG A 506 -14.75 -41.21 1.27
CA ARG A 506 -14.70 -42.45 0.48
C ARG A 506 -14.52 -43.70 1.34
N GLY A 507 -13.78 -43.60 2.45
CA GLY A 507 -13.60 -44.69 3.41
C GLY A 507 -14.83 -44.95 4.29
N LEU A 508 -15.76 -44.00 4.37
CA LEU A 508 -16.95 -44.06 5.19
C LEU A 508 -18.08 -44.92 4.62
N ASN A 509 -17.89 -45.66 3.51
CA ASN A 509 -18.86 -46.58 2.87
C ASN A 509 -20.12 -46.77 3.72
N LEU A 510 -21.09 -45.86 3.52
CA LEU A 510 -22.41 -45.97 4.12
C LEU A 510 -23.02 -47.28 3.59
N PRO A 511 -23.62 -48.11 4.47
CA PRO A 511 -24.14 -49.42 4.11
C PRO A 511 -25.15 -49.38 2.97
#